data_AF-N1MQH1-F1
#
_entry.id   AF-N1MQH1-F1
#
_cell.length_a   1.000
_cell.length_b   1.000
_cell.length_c   1.000
_cell.angle_alpha   90.00
_cell.angle_beta   90.00
_cell.angle_gamma   90.00
#
_symmetry.space_group_name_H-M   'P 1'
#
loop_
_entity.id
_entity.type
_entity.pdbx_description
1 polymer ?
#
loop_
_entity_poly.entity_id
_entity_poly.type
_entity_poly.pdbx_seq_one_letter_code
_entity_poly.pdbx_strand_id
1 'polypeptide(L)'
;MHNAALTAVRTQMQELRNLADHYAKMVIEAKGPVRFFVPLGGFSSHDSPEGHLHDINVPGPFAEYLRKVIPSAIPVEAVDAHFNDEVFADRIILAARDYLKIGVHA
;
A
#
# COMPACT_ATOMS: atom_id res chain seq x y z
N MET A 1 -15.76 11.48 -13.00
CA MET A 1 -16.62 12.24 -12.07
C MET A 1 -17.37 11.22 -11.22
N HIS A 2 -17.28 11.27 -9.89
CA HIS A 2 -17.98 10.30 -9.03
C HIS A 2 -19.45 10.71 -8.87
N ASN A 3 -19.70 11.98 -8.56
CA ASN A 3 -21.02 12.60 -8.63
C ASN A 3 -20.87 14.13 -8.84
N ALA A 4 -21.99 14.86 -8.87
CA ALA A 4 -22.00 16.31 -9.11
C ALA A 4 -21.13 17.12 -8.13
N ALA A 5 -20.94 16.63 -6.90
CA ALA A 5 -20.19 17.30 -5.84
C ALA A 5 -18.79 16.71 -5.62
N LEU A 6 -18.46 15.57 -6.22
CA LEU A 6 -17.23 14.82 -5.93
C LEU A 6 -16.55 14.34 -7.21
N THR A 7 -15.29 14.75 -7.39
CA THR A 7 -14.43 14.27 -8.46
C THR A 7 -13.17 13.66 -7.88
N ALA A 8 -12.96 12.37 -8.13
CA ALA A 8 -11.69 11.72 -7.89
C ALA A 8 -10.70 12.13 -8.99
N VAL A 9 -9.48 12.50 -8.61
CA VAL A 9 -8.40 12.89 -9.50
C VAL A 9 -7.27 11.88 -9.35
N ARG A 10 -6.69 11.42 -10.47
CA ARG A 10 -5.59 10.45 -10.46
C ARG A 10 -4.34 11.08 -9.85
N THR A 11 -3.87 10.49 -8.76
CA THR A 11 -2.56 10.80 -8.17
C THR A 11 -1.44 10.35 -9.12
N GLN A 12 -0.46 11.22 -9.33
CA GLN A 12 0.70 10.99 -10.17
C GLN A 12 1.85 10.34 -9.38
N MET A 13 2.77 9.70 -10.11
CA MET A 13 3.93 9.03 -9.49
C MET A 13 4.77 9.98 -8.61
N GLN A 14 4.90 11.25 -8.97
CA GLN A 14 5.64 12.22 -8.15
C GLN A 14 4.94 12.51 -6.81
N GLU A 15 3.61 12.56 -6.80
CA GLU A 15 2.82 12.75 -5.57
C GLU A 15 2.90 11.50 -4.68
N LEU A 16 2.90 10.30 -5.29
CA LEU A 16 3.12 9.05 -4.56
C LEU A 16 4.52 8.96 -3.93
N ARG A 17 5.55 9.49 -4.59
CA ARG A 17 6.89 9.58 -3.98
C ARG A 17 6.87 10.44 -2.72
N ASN A 18 6.23 11.61 -2.78
CA ASN A 18 6.08 12.47 -1.61
C ASN A 18 5.33 11.75 -0.47
N LEU A 19 4.33 10.93 -0.80
CA LEU A 19 3.59 10.11 0.17
C LEU A 19 4.48 9.03 0.80
N ALA A 20 5.29 8.33 0.00
CA ALA A 20 6.24 7.34 0.50
C ALA A 20 7.32 7.96 1.41
N ASP A 21 7.84 9.14 1.07
CA ASP A 21 8.78 9.89 1.92
C ASP A 21 8.14 10.28 3.26
N HIS A 22 6.85 10.64 3.23
CA HIS A 22 6.09 10.93 4.45
C HIS A 22 5.89 9.66 5.29
N TYR A 23 5.54 8.54 4.66
CA TYR A 23 5.43 7.23 5.33
C TYR A 23 6.74 6.80 5.99
N ALA A 24 7.88 6.96 5.32
CA ALA A 24 9.19 6.66 5.87
C ALA A 24 9.46 7.40 7.19
N LYS A 25 9.10 8.69 7.26
CA LYS A 25 9.24 9.49 8.49
C LYS A 25 8.34 8.98 9.61
N MET A 26 7.08 8.66 9.31
CA MET A 26 6.15 8.16 10.32
C MET A 26 6.59 6.82 10.92
N VAL A 27 7.08 5.90 10.09
CA VAL A 27 7.40 4.55 10.57
C VAL A 27 8.71 4.46 11.35
N ILE A 28 9.60 5.45 11.22
CA ILE A 28 10.80 5.57 12.07
C ILE A 28 10.43 5.79 13.54
N GLU A 29 9.30 6.46 13.79
CA GLU A 29 8.82 6.76 15.15
C GLU A 29 7.90 5.67 15.71
N ALA A 30 7.66 4.58 14.96
CA ALA A 30 6.78 3.51 15.37
C ALA A 30 7.35 2.73 16.57
N LYS A 31 6.54 2.56 17.61
CA LYS A 31 6.90 1.79 18.83
C LYS A 31 6.64 0.28 18.72
N GLY A 32 5.95 -0.14 17.66
CA GLY A 32 5.59 -1.52 17.38
C GLY A 32 6.05 -1.94 15.99
N PRO A 33 5.90 -3.23 15.65
CA PRO A 33 6.31 -3.73 14.35
C PRO A 33 5.42 -3.15 13.23
N VAL A 34 6.03 -2.90 12.08
CA VAL A 34 5.37 -2.36 10.88
C VAL A 34 5.71 -3.23 9.67
N ARG A 35 4.75 -3.39 8.75
CA ARG A 35 4.87 -3.99 7.42
C ARG A 35 4.07 -3.16 6.42
N PHE A 36 4.59 -2.95 5.22
CA PHE A 36 3.87 -2.34 4.10
C PHE A 36 3.44 -3.40 3.09
N PHE A 37 2.28 -3.20 2.48
CA PHE A 37 1.74 -4.02 1.40
C PHE A 37 1.34 -3.12 0.24
N VAL A 38 1.70 -3.50 -0.98
CA VAL A 38 1.39 -2.78 -2.21
C VAL A 38 0.63 -3.72 -3.16
N PRO A 39 -0.64 -3.45 -3.48
CA PRO A 39 -1.40 -4.25 -4.44
C PRO A 39 -0.97 -3.88 -5.86
N LEU A 40 -0.34 -4.82 -6.57
CA LEU A 40 0.17 -4.57 -7.92
C LEU A 40 -0.94 -4.41 -8.97
N GLY A 41 -2.12 -4.94 -8.70
CA GLY A 41 -3.29 -4.86 -9.58
C GLY A 41 -4.09 -3.55 -9.46
N GLY A 42 -3.75 -2.67 -8.53
CA GLY A 42 -4.39 -1.36 -8.35
C GLY A 42 -4.84 -1.07 -6.91
N PHE A 43 -5.00 0.21 -6.59
CA PHE A 43 -5.14 0.71 -5.22
C PHE A 43 -6.58 0.92 -4.73
N SER A 44 -7.56 0.87 -5.63
CA SER A 44 -8.97 1.15 -5.29
C SER A 44 -9.90 0.65 -6.38
N SER A 45 -11.20 0.56 -6.10
CA SER A 45 -12.19 0.19 -7.12
C SER A 45 -12.16 1.10 -8.37
N HIS A 46 -11.74 2.37 -8.24
CA HIS A 46 -11.61 3.27 -9.39
C HIS A 46 -10.30 3.04 -10.18
N ASP A 47 -9.33 2.40 -9.57
CA ASP A 47 -8.03 1.99 -10.11
C ASP A 47 -8.02 0.49 -10.38
N SER A 48 -9.00 0.05 -11.18
CA SER A 48 -9.24 -1.36 -11.54
C SER A 48 -9.62 -1.43 -13.02
N PRO A 49 -9.58 -2.59 -13.69
CA PRO A 49 -10.00 -2.72 -15.10
C PRO A 49 -11.38 -2.11 -15.40
N GLU A 50 -12.30 -2.13 -14.44
CA GLU A 50 -13.64 -1.57 -14.55
C GLU A 50 -13.71 -0.06 -14.20
N GLY A 51 -12.67 0.46 -13.55
CA GLY A 51 -12.57 1.83 -13.07
C GLY A 51 -11.95 2.81 -14.07
N HIS A 52 -12.25 4.10 -13.91
CA HIS A 52 -11.79 5.15 -14.83
C HIS A 52 -10.38 5.68 -14.57
N LEU A 53 -9.75 5.27 -13.47
CA LEU A 53 -8.44 5.75 -13.05
C LEU A 53 -7.37 4.67 -13.16
N HIS A 54 -7.67 3.52 -13.76
CA HIS A 54 -6.75 2.39 -13.80
C HIS A 54 -5.44 2.73 -14.51
N ASP A 55 -4.34 2.54 -13.79
CA ASP A 55 -3.01 2.55 -14.39
C ASP A 55 -2.11 1.52 -13.68
N ILE A 56 -2.04 0.35 -14.30
CA ILE A 56 -1.26 -0.81 -13.85
C ILE A 56 0.25 -0.54 -13.79
N ASN A 57 0.73 0.52 -14.42
CA ASN A 57 2.16 0.84 -14.45
C ASN A 57 2.61 1.61 -13.21
N VAL A 58 1.71 2.03 -12.32
CA VAL A 58 2.04 2.83 -11.13
C VAL A 58 2.36 1.99 -9.89
N PRO A 59 1.62 0.92 -9.54
CA PRO A 59 1.88 0.16 -8.32
C PRO A 59 3.29 -0.43 -8.20
N GLY A 60 3.84 -0.97 -9.28
CA GLY A 60 5.19 -1.54 -9.30
C GLY A 60 6.28 -0.52 -8.96
N PRO A 61 6.41 0.59 -9.73
CA PRO A 61 7.33 1.68 -9.42
C PRO A 61 7.12 2.29 -8.03
N PHE A 62 5.89 2.33 -7.53
CA PHE A 62 5.61 2.77 -6.16
C PHE A 62 6.16 1.79 -5.11
N ALA A 63 5.97 0.48 -5.29
CA ALA A 63 6.56 -0.53 -4.42
C ALA A 63 8.10 -0.47 -4.41
N GLU A 64 8.71 -0.25 -5.57
CA GLU A 64 10.16 -0.05 -5.68
C GLU A 64 10.64 1.20 -4.94
N TYR A 65 9.90 2.30 -5.07
CA TYR A 65 10.25 3.54 -4.38
C TYR A 65 10.07 3.41 -2.86
N LEU A 66 8.97 2.80 -2.40
CA LEU A 66 8.79 2.46 -0.98
C LEU A 66 9.97 1.65 -0.44
N ARG A 67 10.41 0.60 -1.13
CA ARG A 67 11.60 -0.19 -0.73
C ARG A 67 12.88 0.63 -0.61
N LYS A 68 13.01 1.74 -1.34
CA LYS A 68 14.19 2.62 -1.27
C LYS A 68 14.15 3.56 -0.06
N VAL A 69 12.97 4.04 0.32
CA VAL A 69 12.83 5.11 1.33
C VAL A 69 12.39 4.60 2.70
N ILE A 70 11.67 3.48 2.75
CA ILE A 70 11.31 2.83 4.02
C ILE A 70 12.57 2.17 4.61
N PRO A 71 12.81 2.30 5.93
CA PRO A 71 13.93 1.61 6.59
C PRO A 71 13.95 0.11 6.28
N SER A 72 15.12 -0.44 5.96
CA SER A 72 15.27 -1.85 5.52
C SER A 72 14.81 -2.88 6.55
N ALA A 73 14.70 -2.50 7.83
CA ALA A 73 14.14 -3.33 8.89
C ALA A 73 12.60 -3.52 8.80
N ILE A 74 11.90 -2.67 8.04
CA ILE A 74 10.46 -2.73 7.83
C ILE A 74 10.19 -3.41 6.49
N PRO A 75 9.53 -4.58 6.47
CA PRO A 75 9.25 -5.28 5.22
C PRO A 75 8.26 -4.48 4.36
N VAL A 76 8.56 -4.38 3.06
CA VAL A 76 7.67 -3.83 2.04
C VAL A 76 7.37 -4.92 1.04
N GLU A 77 6.11 -5.36 1.02
CA GLU A 77 5.67 -6.46 0.19
C GLU A 77 4.83 -5.98 -1.00
N ALA A 78 5.24 -6.38 -2.21
CA ALA A 78 4.41 -6.21 -3.39
C ALA A 78 3.61 -7.49 -3.62
N VAL A 79 2.29 -7.38 -3.69
CA VAL A 79 1.37 -8.51 -3.81
C VAL A 79 0.76 -8.46 -5.21
N ASP A 80 0.88 -9.56 -5.96
CA ASP A 80 0.29 -9.69 -7.30
C ASP A 80 -1.24 -9.87 -7.22
N ALA A 81 -1.92 -8.77 -6.91
CA ALA A 81 -3.36 -8.70 -6.66
C ALA A 81 -3.84 -7.25 -6.74
N HIS A 82 -5.09 -7.04 -7.10
CA HIS A 82 -5.79 -5.78 -6.87
C HIS A 82 -6.18 -5.65 -5.38
N PHE A 83 -6.29 -4.43 -4.84
CA PHE A 83 -6.55 -4.19 -3.41
C PHE A 83 -7.81 -4.90 -2.88
N ASN A 84 -8.84 -5.06 -3.73
CA ASN A 84 -10.10 -5.71 -3.36
C ASN A 84 -10.10 -7.24 -3.54
N ASP A 85 -9.01 -7.84 -4.01
CA ASP A 85 -8.95 -9.29 -4.17
C ASP A 85 -8.76 -9.98 -2.81
N GLU A 86 -9.43 -11.12 -2.60
CA GLU A 86 -9.36 -11.88 -1.34
C GLU A 86 -7.93 -12.24 -0.96
N VAL A 87 -7.09 -12.58 -1.96
CA VAL A 87 -5.67 -12.88 -1.74
C VAL A 87 -4.93 -11.70 -1.09
N PHE A 88 -5.24 -10.45 -1.46
CA PHE A 88 -4.60 -9.29 -0.85
C PHE A 88 -5.00 -9.14 0.62
N ALA A 89 -6.30 -9.31 0.91
CA ALA A 89 -6.82 -9.29 2.27
C ALA A 89 -6.20 -10.41 3.13
N ASP A 90 -6.08 -11.63 2.58
CA ASP A 90 -5.47 -12.77 3.26
C ASP A 90 -4.02 -12.50 3.66
N ARG A 91 -3.24 -11.83 2.79
CA ARG A 91 -1.86 -11.44 3.12
C ARG A 91 -1.80 -10.47 4.30
N ILE A 92 -2.70 -9.49 4.35
CA ILE A 92 -2.78 -8.54 5.47
C ILE A 92 -3.17 -9.26 6.76
N ILE A 93 -4.19 -10.13 6.73
CA ILE A 93 -4.67 -10.86 7.91
C ILE A 93 -3.60 -11.81 8.44
N LEU A 94 -2.86 -12.49 7.57
CA LEU A 94 -1.74 -13.33 7.98
C LEU A 94 -0.68 -12.52 8.73
N ALA A 95 -0.28 -11.36 8.19
CA ALA A 95 0.70 -10.50 8.84
C ALA A 95 0.21 -9.92 10.17
N ALA A 96 -1.07 -9.52 10.24
CA ALA A 96 -1.68 -9.06 11.49
C ALA A 96 -1.66 -10.17 12.56
N ARG A 97 -1.99 -11.41 12.19
CA ARG A 97 -1.94 -12.57 13.09
C ARG A 97 -0.53 -12.86 13.61
N ASP A 98 0.50 -12.67 12.79
CA ASP A 98 1.89 -12.79 13.25
C ASP A 98 2.19 -11.83 14.40
N TYR A 99 1.75 -10.57 14.29
CA TYR A 99 1.98 -9.55 15.32
C TYR A 99 1.19 -9.80 16.60
N LEU A 100 -0.02 -10.36 16.51
CA LEU A 100 -0.78 -10.73 17.69
C LEU A 100 -0.09 -11.82 18.52
N LYS A 101 0.67 -12.73 17.89
CA LYS A 101 1.44 -13.76 18.60
C LYS A 101 2.65 -13.19 19.34
N ILE A 102 3.24 -12.10 18.85
CA ILE A 102 4.40 -11.45 19.49
C ILE A 102 4.00 -10.84 20.84
N GLY A 103 2.79 -10.28 20.95
CA GLY A 103 2.29 -9.66 22.18
C GLY A 103 1.86 -10.64 23.30
N VAL A 104 1.81 -11.94 23.03
CA VAL A 104 1.40 -12.98 24.01
C VAL A 104 2.59 -13.53 24.81
N HIS A 105 3.82 -13.16 24.43
CA HIS A 105 5.06 -13.64 25.04
C HIS A 105 5.95 -12.53 25.64
N ALA A 106 5.44 -11.30 25.74
CA ALA A 106 6.13 -10.16 26.37
C ALA A 106 5.67 -9.93 27.82
#